data_AF-A0A2E6GQW5-F1
#
_entry.id   AF-A0A2E6GQW5-F1
#
_cell.length_a   1.000
_cell.length_b   1.000
_cell.length_c   1.000
_cell.angle_alpha   90.00
_cell.angle_beta   90.00
_cell.angle_gamma   90.00
#
_symmetry.space_group_name_H-M   'P 1'
#
loop_
_entity.id
_entity.type
_entity.pdbx_description
1 polymer ?
#
loop_
_entity_poly.entity_id
_entity_poly.type
_entity_poly.pdbx_seq_one_letter_code
_entity_poly.pdbx_strand_id
1 'polypeptide(L)'
;MTGFFQQARTALSKELEKFRNRSFLEATMAASALVASADGEINIAELDMLDQALAAINELNIYDPHDAIDLYREHAEALTADPGAAREKILRLVRKIADDQHAARLLIKVCVAIGKSDDDFSASEKTAVEQLCVNVGLDVAETGL
;
A
#
# COMPACT_ATOMS: atom_id res chain seq x y z
N MET A 1 -34.71 7.18 24.72
CA MET A 1 -33.54 6.28 24.66
C MET A 1 -33.03 6.03 23.23
N THR A 2 -33.30 6.93 22.27
CA THR A 2 -32.95 6.74 20.85
C THR A 2 -31.60 7.34 20.46
N GLY A 3 -31.04 8.25 21.28
CA GLY A 3 -29.77 8.94 20.97
C GLY A 3 -28.50 8.12 21.22
N PHE A 4 -28.50 7.23 22.24
CA PHE A 4 -27.32 6.43 22.58
C PHE A 4 -26.96 5.44 21.46
N PHE A 5 -27.96 4.76 20.89
CA PHE A 5 -27.73 3.78 19.82
C PHE A 5 -27.25 4.46 18.52
N GLN A 6 -27.71 5.67 18.24
CA GLN A 6 -27.31 6.45 17.07
C GLN A 6 -25.89 7.04 17.23
N GLN A 7 -25.55 7.52 18.42
CA GLN A 7 -24.17 7.93 18.77
C GLN A 7 -23.20 6.74 18.75
N ALA A 8 -23.57 5.59 19.32
CA ALA A 8 -22.76 4.38 19.30
C ALA A 8 -22.51 3.90 17.86
N ARG A 9 -23.53 3.87 17.00
CA ARG A 9 -23.36 3.54 15.57
C ARG A 9 -22.42 4.51 14.86
N THR A 10 -22.53 5.82 15.13
CA THR A 10 -21.69 6.83 14.48
C THR A 10 -20.24 6.74 14.95
N ALA A 11 -20.01 6.47 16.23
CA ALA A 11 -18.67 6.22 16.77
C ALA A 11 -18.06 4.94 16.18
N LEU A 12 -18.83 3.86 16.12
CA LEU A 12 -18.40 2.58 15.56
C LEU A 12 -18.05 2.70 14.07
N SER A 13 -18.87 3.42 13.28
CA SER A 13 -18.59 3.69 11.87
C SER A 13 -17.29 4.48 11.68
N LYS A 14 -17.03 5.49 12.52
CA LYS A 14 -15.78 6.26 12.47
C LYS A 14 -14.55 5.43 12.83
N GLU A 15 -14.66 4.54 13.81
CA GLU A 15 -13.56 3.62 14.16
C GLU A 15 -13.30 2.60 13.05
N LEU A 16 -14.36 2.07 12.42
CA LEU A 16 -14.27 1.18 11.27
C LEU A 16 -13.61 1.85 10.06
N GLU A 17 -14.00 3.09 9.77
CA GLU A 17 -13.38 3.88 8.71
C GLU A 17 -11.90 4.07 9.00
N LYS A 18 -11.51 4.52 10.19
CA LYS A 18 -10.11 4.66 10.62
C LYS A 18 -9.32 3.36 10.52
N PHE A 19 -9.92 2.24 10.89
CA PHE A 19 -9.26 0.93 10.84
C PHE A 19 -9.01 0.47 9.40
N ARG A 20 -10.01 0.58 8.51
CA ARG A 20 -9.86 0.29 7.07
C ARG A 20 -8.78 1.16 6.45
N ASN A 21 -8.82 2.42 6.83
CA ASN A 21 -7.90 3.46 6.43
C ASN A 21 -6.45 3.13 6.80
N ARG A 22 -6.19 2.77 8.06
CA ARG A 22 -4.87 2.34 8.51
C ARG A 22 -4.41 1.06 7.83
N SER A 23 -5.31 0.09 7.66
CA SER A 23 -5.02 -1.17 6.96
C SER A 23 -4.65 -0.93 5.50
N PHE A 24 -5.29 0.05 4.86
CA PHE A 24 -4.98 0.47 3.50
C PHE A 24 -3.59 1.13 3.42
N LEU A 25 -3.28 2.04 4.34
CA LEU A 25 -1.96 2.68 4.39
C LEU A 25 -0.85 1.64 4.58
N GLU A 26 -1.00 0.76 5.58
CA GLU A 26 -0.05 -0.31 5.87
C GLU A 26 0.14 -1.22 4.64
N ALA A 27 -0.96 -1.69 4.03
CA ALA A 27 -0.88 -2.53 2.83
C ALA A 27 -0.19 -1.81 1.65
N THR A 28 -0.46 -0.52 1.47
CA THR A 28 0.12 0.27 0.37
C THR A 28 1.61 0.49 0.55
N MET A 29 2.05 0.88 1.75
CA MET A 29 3.47 1.05 2.06
C MET A 29 4.22 -0.28 1.98
N ALA A 30 3.63 -1.34 2.52
CA ALA A 30 4.17 -2.70 2.46
C ALA A 30 4.33 -3.20 1.01
N ALA A 31 3.31 -3.01 0.17
CA ALA A 31 3.36 -3.39 -1.23
C ALA A 31 4.38 -2.56 -2.03
N SER A 32 4.47 -1.26 -1.73
CA SER A 32 5.47 -0.38 -2.36
C SER A 32 6.89 -0.80 -2.02
N ALA A 33 7.17 -1.12 -0.76
CA ALA A 33 8.47 -1.62 -0.33
C ALA A 33 8.82 -2.96 -1.01
N LEU A 34 7.83 -3.83 -1.25
CA LEU A 34 8.04 -5.08 -2.00
C LEU A 34 8.44 -4.83 -3.45
N VAL A 35 7.86 -3.83 -4.11
CA VAL A 35 8.18 -3.48 -5.50
C VAL A 35 9.57 -2.85 -5.56
N ALA A 36 9.84 -1.86 -4.71
CA ALA A 36 11.14 -1.19 -4.61
C ALA A 36 12.29 -2.16 -4.27
N SER A 37 12.07 -3.14 -3.40
CA SER A 37 13.09 -4.14 -3.06
C SER A 37 13.26 -5.26 -4.09
N ALA A 38 12.48 -5.25 -5.18
CA ALA A 38 12.47 -6.37 -6.14
C ALA A 38 13.76 -6.49 -6.95
N ASP A 39 14.47 -5.38 -7.17
CA ASP A 39 15.78 -5.34 -7.85
C ASP A 39 16.98 -5.38 -6.88
N GLY A 40 16.73 -5.19 -5.59
CA GLY A 40 17.71 -5.26 -4.52
C GLY A 40 18.34 -3.92 -4.11
N GLU A 41 17.96 -2.80 -4.72
CA GLU A 41 18.43 -1.46 -4.34
C GLU A 41 17.28 -0.57 -3.89
N ILE A 42 17.10 -0.43 -2.57
CA ILE A 42 16.17 0.57 -2.03
C ILE A 42 16.86 1.94 -2.11
N ASN A 43 16.41 2.81 -3.01
CA ASN A 43 16.98 4.13 -3.19
C ASN A 43 16.23 5.19 -2.36
N ILE A 44 16.96 6.12 -1.75
CA ILE A 44 16.39 7.25 -1.00
C ILE A 44 15.52 8.15 -1.90
N ALA A 45 15.75 8.16 -3.23
CA ALA A 45 14.90 8.85 -4.20
C ALA A 45 13.43 8.38 -4.18
N GLU A 46 13.17 7.15 -3.74
CA GLU A 46 11.82 6.58 -3.63
C GLU A 46 11.00 7.23 -2.51
N LEU A 47 11.66 7.84 -1.51
CA LEU A 47 10.99 8.55 -0.41
C LEU A 47 10.29 9.84 -0.87
N ASP A 48 10.89 10.58 -1.81
CA ASP A 48 10.25 11.77 -2.41
C ASP A 48 9.02 11.40 -3.26
N MET A 49 9.01 10.19 -3.84
CA MET A 49 7.81 9.65 -4.50
C MET A 49 6.79 9.10 -3.53
N LEU A 50 7.21 8.64 -2.35
CA LEU A 50 6.30 8.31 -1.27
C LEU A 50 5.46 9.54 -0.88
N ASP A 51 6.06 10.72 -0.81
CA ASP A 51 5.34 11.98 -0.58
C ASP A 51 4.35 12.31 -1.70
N GLN A 52 4.69 12.05 -2.97
CA GLN A 52 3.77 12.22 -4.10
C GLN A 52 2.64 11.17 -4.12
N ALA A 53 2.95 9.92 -3.77
CA ALA A 53 1.98 8.86 -3.58
C ALA A 53 1.03 9.19 -2.43
N LEU A 54 1.56 9.73 -1.32
CA LEU A 54 0.79 10.21 -0.18
C LEU A 54 -0.07 11.42 -0.55
N ALA A 55 0.42 12.30 -1.42
CA ALA A 55 -0.38 13.39 -1.99
C ALA A 55 -1.55 12.88 -2.85
N ALA A 56 -1.35 11.79 -3.61
CA ALA A 56 -2.43 11.10 -4.33
C ALA A 56 -3.41 10.37 -3.38
N ILE A 57 -2.91 9.88 -2.25
CA ILE A 57 -3.67 9.26 -1.16
C ILE A 57 -4.37 10.33 -0.29
N ASN A 58 -4.02 11.61 -0.40
CA ASN A 58 -4.49 12.71 0.46
C ASN A 58 -6.01 13.00 0.33
N GLU A 59 -6.73 12.33 -0.57
CA GLU A 59 -8.19 12.23 -0.50
C GLU A 59 -8.67 11.58 0.81
N LEU A 60 -7.81 10.82 1.49
CA LEU A 60 -8.13 10.15 2.75
C LEU A 60 -7.93 11.03 3.99
N ASN A 61 -7.25 12.19 3.92
CA ASN A 61 -7.18 13.27 4.92
C ASN A 61 -7.10 12.86 6.42
N ILE A 62 -6.54 11.68 6.74
CA ILE A 62 -6.64 11.02 8.06
C ILE A 62 -5.29 10.45 8.55
N TYR A 63 -4.17 10.63 7.85
CA TYR A 63 -2.86 10.08 8.27
C TYR A 63 -1.71 11.07 8.20
N ASP A 64 -0.70 10.82 9.03
CA ASP A 64 0.56 11.53 9.03
C ASP A 64 1.51 10.93 7.97
N PRO A 65 2.08 11.73 7.06
CA PRO A 65 3.10 11.27 6.11
C PRO A 65 4.29 10.59 6.78
N HIS A 66 4.66 11.00 8.00
CA HIS A 66 5.75 10.37 8.76
C HIS A 66 5.41 8.93 9.15
N ASP A 67 4.17 8.64 9.56
CA ASP A 67 3.74 7.28 9.88
C ASP A 67 3.84 6.36 8.66
N ALA A 68 3.54 6.90 7.46
CA ALA A 68 3.64 6.15 6.22
C ALA A 68 5.08 5.81 5.86
N ILE A 69 6.00 6.78 6.02
CA ILE A 69 7.43 6.59 5.80
C ILE A 69 7.99 5.55 6.78
N ASP A 70 7.59 5.61 8.04
CA ASP A 70 8.06 4.67 9.06
C ASP A 70 7.57 3.24 8.77
N LEU A 71 6.31 3.08 8.35
CA LEU A 71 5.77 1.78 7.90
C LEU A 71 6.53 1.25 6.68
N TYR A 72 6.81 2.11 5.69
CA TYR A 72 7.58 1.74 4.51
C TYR A 72 8.96 1.21 4.90
N ARG A 73 9.69 1.95 5.75
CA ARG A 73 11.02 1.56 6.23
C ARG A 73 11.00 0.25 7.00
N GLU A 74 10.02 0.05 7.89
CA GLU A 74 9.87 -1.21 8.62
C GLU A 74 9.73 -2.40 7.66
N HIS A 75 8.90 -2.26 6.63
CA HIS A 75 8.69 -3.31 5.65
C HIS A 75 9.92 -3.54 4.75
N ALA A 76 10.61 -2.47 4.36
CA ALA A 76 11.84 -2.54 3.57
C ALA A 76 12.98 -3.22 4.35
N GLU A 77 13.14 -2.90 5.64
CA GLU A 77 14.08 -3.58 6.53
C GLU A 77 13.72 -5.06 6.71
N ALA A 78 12.43 -5.37 6.88
CA ALA A 78 11.96 -6.75 6.99
C ALA A 78 12.23 -7.56 5.71
N LEU A 79 12.04 -6.94 4.54
CA LEU A 79 12.37 -7.52 3.24
C LEU A 79 13.87 -7.76 3.07
N THR A 80 14.71 -6.87 3.59
CA THR A 80 16.17 -7.03 3.58
C THR A 80 16.62 -8.16 4.51
N ALA A 81 15.95 -8.32 5.66
CA ALA A 81 16.30 -9.33 6.66
C ALA A 81 15.81 -10.74 6.27
N ASP A 82 14.57 -10.89 5.83
CA ASP A 82 13.98 -12.14 5.36
C ASP A 82 12.95 -11.85 4.24
N PRO A 83 13.40 -11.83 2.97
CA PRO A 83 12.53 -11.54 1.84
C PRO A 83 11.35 -12.50 1.73
N GLY A 84 11.54 -13.77 2.11
CA GLY A 84 10.52 -14.81 2.00
C GLY A 84 9.38 -14.57 2.99
N ALA A 85 9.72 -14.41 4.27
CA ALA A 85 8.74 -14.18 5.32
C ALA A 85 8.06 -12.80 5.18
N ALA A 86 8.83 -11.77 4.83
CA ALA A 86 8.31 -10.42 4.65
C ALA A 86 7.32 -10.37 3.48
N ARG A 87 7.67 -10.96 2.33
CA ARG A 87 6.75 -11.05 1.17
C ARG A 87 5.44 -11.73 1.52
N GLU A 88 5.47 -12.83 2.26
CA GLU A 88 4.24 -13.50 2.69
C GLU A 88 3.39 -12.61 3.63
N LYS A 89 4.03 -11.86 4.53
CA LYS A 89 3.36 -10.87 5.40
C LYS A 89 2.68 -9.78 4.55
N ILE A 90 3.39 -9.23 3.57
CA ILE A 90 2.90 -8.16 2.68
C ILE A 90 1.69 -8.64 1.88
N LEU A 91 1.77 -9.82 1.26
CA LEU A 91 0.66 -10.40 0.51
C LEU A 91 -0.57 -10.62 1.39
N ARG A 92 -0.40 -11.02 2.66
CA ARG A 92 -1.52 -11.13 3.61
C ARG A 92 -2.16 -9.78 3.94
N LEU A 93 -1.37 -8.72 4.08
CA LEU A 93 -1.88 -7.36 4.33
C LEU A 93 -2.67 -6.85 3.13
N VAL A 94 -2.12 -7.00 1.93
CA VAL A 94 -2.77 -6.63 0.67
C VAL A 94 -4.08 -7.41 0.48
N ARG A 95 -4.12 -8.69 0.82
CA ARG A 95 -5.34 -9.50 0.73
C ARG A 95 -6.48 -9.03 1.64
N LYS A 96 -6.17 -8.38 2.78
CA LYS A 96 -7.21 -7.83 3.69
C LYS A 96 -7.98 -6.67 3.05
N ILE A 97 -7.38 -5.97 2.09
CA ILE A 97 -8.02 -4.84 1.40
C ILE A 97 -8.54 -5.23 0.00
N ALA A 98 -8.33 -6.48 -0.44
CA ALA A 98 -8.76 -6.97 -1.75
C ALA A 98 -10.29 -6.94 -1.94
N ASP A 99 -11.06 -7.04 -0.84
CA ASP A 99 -12.53 -6.89 -0.87
C ASP A 99 -12.96 -5.47 -1.29
N ASP A 100 -12.09 -4.47 -1.12
CA ASP A 100 -12.32 -3.10 -1.57
C ASP A 100 -11.60 -2.86 -2.90
N GLN A 101 -12.34 -3.03 -3.99
CA GLN A 101 -11.86 -2.83 -5.35
C GLN A 101 -11.33 -1.41 -5.63
N HIS A 102 -11.83 -0.40 -4.91
CA HIS A 102 -11.34 0.97 -5.09
C HIS A 102 -9.98 1.13 -4.41
N ALA A 103 -9.86 0.66 -3.17
CA ALA A 103 -8.60 0.64 -2.44
C ALA A 103 -7.54 -0.20 -3.17
N ALA A 104 -7.89 -1.40 -3.62
CA ALA A 104 -6.97 -2.27 -4.37
C ALA A 104 -6.40 -1.57 -5.62
N ARG A 105 -7.25 -0.88 -6.41
CA ARG A 105 -6.78 -0.13 -7.59
C ARG A 105 -5.85 1.03 -7.21
N LEU A 106 -6.17 1.75 -6.14
CA LEU A 106 -5.35 2.86 -5.68
C LEU A 106 -3.98 2.38 -5.21
N LEU A 107 -3.93 1.27 -4.46
CA LEU A 107 -2.68 0.63 -4.05
C LEU A 107 -1.81 0.29 -5.26
N ILE A 108 -2.37 -0.39 -6.27
CA ILE A 108 -1.57 -0.76 -7.44
C ILE A 108 -1.07 0.47 -8.20
N LYS A 109 -1.90 1.51 -8.35
CA LYS A 109 -1.47 2.77 -8.98
C LYS A 109 -0.28 3.40 -8.25
N VAL A 110 -0.28 3.36 -6.93
CA VAL A 110 0.84 3.84 -6.12
C VAL A 110 2.09 2.99 -6.37
N CYS A 111 1.97 1.67 -6.37
CA CYS A 111 3.09 0.76 -6.68
C CYS A 111 3.68 1.00 -8.09
N VAL A 112 2.83 1.19 -9.09
CA VAL A 112 3.26 1.50 -10.47
C VAL A 112 3.92 2.87 -10.55
N ALA A 113 3.41 3.88 -9.83
CA ALA A 113 4.02 5.21 -9.79
C ALA A 113 5.41 5.18 -9.16
N ILE A 114 5.61 4.36 -8.13
CA ILE A 114 6.90 4.19 -7.46
C ILE A 114 7.89 3.44 -8.35
N GLY A 115 7.48 2.31 -8.96
CA GLY A 115 8.36 1.57 -9.87
C GLY A 115 8.70 2.30 -11.17
N LYS A 116 7.86 3.25 -11.61
CA LYS A 116 8.18 4.15 -12.74
C LYS A 116 9.01 5.37 -12.32
N SER A 117 9.42 5.47 -11.05
CA SER A 117 10.17 6.63 -10.56
C SER A 117 11.65 6.58 -10.95
N ASP A 118 12.20 5.37 -11.08
CA ASP A 118 13.48 5.19 -11.75
C ASP A 118 13.27 5.16 -13.27
N ASP A 119 14.25 5.64 -14.04
CA ASP A 119 14.17 5.79 -15.50
C ASP A 119 13.98 4.43 -16.22
N ASP A 120 14.11 3.30 -15.50
CA ASP A 120 13.87 1.94 -16.02
C ASP A 120 12.97 1.11 -15.09
N PHE A 121 11.70 0.96 -15.47
CA PHE A 121 10.78 0.03 -14.80
C PHE A 121 11.15 -1.41 -15.17
N SER A 122 11.91 -2.04 -14.30
CA SER A 122 12.58 -3.33 -14.50
C SER A 122 11.61 -4.50 -14.60
N ALA A 123 12.06 -5.62 -15.16
CA ALA A 123 11.25 -6.84 -15.25
C ALA A 123 10.90 -7.41 -13.85
N SER A 124 11.76 -7.22 -12.86
CA SER A 124 11.56 -7.61 -11.46
C SER A 124 10.42 -6.84 -10.82
N GLU A 125 10.39 -5.52 -10.96
CA GLU A 125 9.33 -4.68 -10.40
C GLU A 125 7.99 -4.95 -11.09
N LYS A 126 7.99 -5.12 -12.43
CA LYS A 126 6.81 -5.54 -13.18
C LYS A 126 6.24 -6.84 -12.64
N THR A 127 7.10 -7.84 -12.42
CA THR A 127 6.71 -9.14 -11.85
C THR A 127 6.14 -8.99 -10.44
N ALA A 128 6.71 -8.10 -9.62
CA ALA A 128 6.19 -7.83 -8.27
C ALA A 128 4.80 -7.18 -8.30
N VAL A 129 4.58 -6.20 -9.19
CA VAL A 129 3.26 -5.57 -9.38
C VAL A 129 2.24 -6.56 -9.92
N GLU A 130 2.59 -7.40 -10.89
CA GLU A 130 1.72 -8.46 -11.41
C GLU A 130 1.27 -9.42 -10.30
N GLN A 131 2.18 -9.83 -9.42
CA GLN A 131 1.86 -10.68 -8.28
C GLN A 131 0.90 -10.00 -7.31
N LEU A 132 1.07 -8.70 -7.06
CA LEU A 132 0.15 -7.91 -6.24
C LEU A 132 -1.23 -7.84 -6.90
N CYS A 133 -1.31 -7.58 -8.20
CA CYS A 133 -2.56 -7.55 -8.97
C CYS A 133 -3.33 -8.86 -8.86
N VAL A 134 -2.64 -9.99 -9.07
CA VAL A 134 -3.23 -11.33 -8.92
C VAL A 134 -3.72 -11.56 -7.48
N ASN A 135 -3.00 -11.06 -6.48
CA ASN A 135 -3.37 -11.23 -5.07
C ASN A 135 -4.66 -10.47 -4.70
N VAL A 136 -4.87 -9.29 -5.27
CA VAL A 136 -6.09 -8.49 -5.06
C VAL A 136 -7.22 -8.79 -6.05
N GLY A 137 -6.99 -9.67 -7.02
CA GLY A 137 -7.96 -10.02 -8.05
C GLY A 137 -8.22 -8.91 -9.06
N LEU A 138 -7.21 -8.06 -9.32
CA LEU A 138 -7.27 -7.04 -10.36
C LEU A 138 -6.61 -7.53 -11.65
N ASP A 139 -7.14 -7.07 -12.77
CA ASP A 139 -6.52 -7.31 -14.08
C ASP A 139 -5.32 -6.39 -14.27
N VAL A 140 -4.16 -6.99 -14.58
CA VAL A 140 -2.91 -6.29 -14.85
C VAL A 140 -3.09 -5.27 -15.99
N ALA A 141 -3.94 -5.57 -16.97
CA ALA A 141 -4.24 -4.67 -18.10
C ALA A 141 -4.90 -3.35 -17.67
N GLU A 142 -5.60 -3.31 -16.52
CA GLU A 142 -6.24 -2.08 -16.02
C GLU A 142 -5.26 -1.16 -15.27
N THR A 143 -4.05 -1.63 -14.97
CA THR A 143 -3.12 -0.98 -14.04
C THR A 143 -2.02 -0.16 -14.72
N GLY A 144 -1.97 -0.16 -16.05
CA GLY A 144 -1.08 0.72 -16.83
C GLY A 144 0.38 0.24 -16.91
N LEU A 145 0.58 -1.08 -16.75
CA LEU A 145 1.78 -1.81 -17.14
C LEU A 145 1.93 -1.90 -18.66
#